data_AF-A0A345SWZ6-F1
#
_entry.id   AF-A0A345SWZ6-F1
#
_cell.length_a   1.000
_cell.length_b   1.000
_cell.length_c   1.000
_cell.angle_alpha   90.00
_cell.angle_beta   90.00
_cell.angle_gamma   90.00
#
_symmetry.space_group_name_H-M   'P 1'
#
loop_
_entity.id
_entity.type
_entity.pdbx_description
1 polymer ?
#
loop_
_entity_poly.entity_id
_entity_poly.type
_entity_poly.pdbx_seq_one_letter_code
_entity_poly.pdbx_strand_id
1 'polypeptide(L)'
;MEYDELADGIYGVFRVASNLAPPKTPTGCREHPRGAVDPVAPAGWSRCLLCNDRRRKTNQWAVPQPMSQAQATAYPVPLPPYTYEGLRQHLRAVNDLVWTLDLTSPEEDFATLADAVYAAFVVCRELARPRRKAGCDRHPGAPLDPTAEPGQECLFCIGAQRRSAAPSSALRRRP
;
A
#
# COMPACT_ATOMS: atom_id res chain seq x y z
N MET A 1 -19.92 4.19 -8.31
CA MET A 1 -20.76 3.14 -8.91
C MET A 1 -20.03 2.43 -10.04
N GLU A 2 -19.59 3.06 -11.13
CA GLU A 2 -18.82 2.35 -12.19
C GLU A 2 -17.42 1.88 -11.75
N TYR A 3 -16.67 2.73 -11.05
CA TYR A 3 -15.31 2.39 -10.61
C TYR A 3 -15.25 1.36 -9.48
N ASP A 4 -16.35 1.16 -8.74
CA ASP A 4 -16.40 0.19 -7.63
C ASP A 4 -16.36 -1.24 -8.19
N GLU A 5 -17.25 -1.54 -9.15
CA GLU A 5 -17.29 -2.83 -9.84
C GLU A 5 -16.00 -3.11 -10.60
N LEU A 6 -15.44 -2.08 -11.26
CA LEU A 6 -14.16 -2.19 -11.94
C LEU A 6 -13.02 -2.48 -10.95
N ALA A 7 -12.98 -1.83 -9.80
CA ALA A 7 -11.96 -2.07 -8.78
C ALA A 7 -12.04 -3.52 -8.25
N ASP A 8 -13.24 -4.05 -8.03
CA ASP A 8 -13.44 -5.44 -7.62
C ASP A 8 -12.97 -6.42 -8.70
N GLY A 9 -13.28 -6.15 -9.98
CA GLY A 9 -12.80 -6.95 -11.11
C GLY A 9 -11.27 -6.96 -11.22
N ILE A 10 -10.62 -5.80 -11.15
CA ILE A 10 -9.15 -5.68 -11.17
C ILE A 10 -8.55 -6.41 -9.97
N TYR A 11 -9.17 -6.32 -8.79
CA TYR A 11 -8.69 -7.03 -7.59
C TYR A 11 -8.80 -8.56 -7.75
N GLY A 12 -9.84 -9.06 -8.44
CA GLY A 12 -9.95 -10.46 -8.82
C GLY A 12 -8.76 -10.92 -9.68
N VAL A 13 -8.41 -10.15 -10.72
CA VAL A 13 -7.24 -10.43 -11.57
C VAL A 13 -5.95 -10.40 -10.76
N PHE A 14 -5.79 -9.41 -9.87
CA PHE A 14 -4.64 -9.30 -8.99
C PHE A 14 -4.47 -10.56 -8.14
N ARG A 15 -5.55 -11.08 -7.56
CA ARG A 15 -5.48 -12.30 -6.74
C ARG A 15 -4.95 -13.49 -7.53
N VAL A 16 -5.40 -13.67 -8.78
CA VAL A 16 -4.91 -14.76 -9.65
C VAL A 16 -3.43 -14.57 -9.94
N ALA A 17 -3.01 -13.39 -10.40
CA ALA A 17 -1.62 -13.09 -10.70
C ALA A 17 -0.71 -13.27 -9.47
N SER A 18 -1.15 -12.78 -8.30
CA SER A 18 -0.39 -12.88 -7.05
C SER A 18 -0.20 -14.30 -6.54
N ASN A 19 -1.12 -15.21 -6.88
CA ASN A 19 -1.02 -16.63 -6.50
C ASN A 19 -0.07 -17.41 -7.42
N LEU A 20 0.16 -16.92 -8.65
CA LEU A 20 1.10 -17.50 -9.61
C LEU A 20 2.51 -16.91 -9.47
N ALA A 21 2.64 -15.78 -8.77
CA ALA A 21 3.90 -15.13 -8.47
C ALA A 21 4.57 -15.75 -7.22
N PRO A 22 5.90 -15.56 -7.03
CA PRO A 22 6.56 -15.91 -5.79
C PRO A 22 5.93 -15.12 -4.64
N PRO A 23 5.77 -15.73 -3.45
CA PRO A 23 5.10 -15.08 -2.35
C PRO A 23 5.87 -13.83 -1.90
N LYS A 24 5.22 -12.68 -1.92
CA LYS A 24 5.73 -11.47 -1.26
C LYS A 24 5.60 -11.64 0.25
N THR A 25 6.73 -11.60 0.95
CA THR A 25 6.79 -11.81 2.40
C THR A 25 7.14 -10.52 3.12
N PRO A 26 6.53 -10.21 4.28
CA PRO A 26 6.86 -9.02 5.05
C PRO A 26 8.35 -8.90 5.41
N THR A 27 9.02 -10.05 5.54
CA THR A 27 10.46 -10.13 5.85
C THR A 27 11.35 -10.19 4.61
N GLY A 28 10.82 -10.46 3.41
CA GLY A 28 11.64 -10.71 2.23
C GLY A 28 12.53 -11.96 2.32
N CYS A 29 12.30 -12.84 3.30
CA CYS A 29 13.14 -14.00 3.57
C CYS A 29 12.42 -15.30 3.19
N ARG A 30 13.12 -16.21 2.49
CA ARG A 30 12.61 -17.54 2.13
C ARG A 30 12.52 -18.48 3.33
N GLU A 31 13.44 -18.38 4.28
CA GLU A 31 13.44 -19.22 5.50
C GLU A 31 12.36 -18.81 6.50
N HIS A 32 12.13 -17.50 6.65
CA HIS A 32 11.23 -16.95 7.64
C HIS A 32 10.22 -15.97 7.00
N PRO A 33 9.34 -16.46 6.11
CA PRO A 33 8.42 -15.61 5.34
C PRO A 33 7.43 -14.83 6.23
N ARG A 34 7.09 -15.36 7.40
CA ARG A 34 6.22 -14.69 8.40
C ARG A 34 6.95 -14.35 9.70
N GLY A 35 8.29 -14.26 9.65
CA GLY A 35 9.11 -13.93 10.81
C GLY A 35 8.99 -12.47 11.25
N ALA A 36 9.65 -12.13 12.37
CA ALA A 36 9.74 -10.75 12.82
C ALA A 36 10.47 -9.87 11.79
N VAL A 37 9.94 -8.67 11.58
CA VAL A 37 10.47 -7.69 10.61
C VAL A 37 11.53 -6.82 11.28
N ASP A 38 12.71 -6.73 10.67
CA ASP A 38 13.80 -5.85 11.08
C ASP A 38 13.54 -4.41 10.60
N PRO A 39 13.40 -3.42 11.51
CA PRO A 39 13.17 -2.03 11.15
C PRO A 39 14.44 -1.31 10.65
N VAL A 40 15.63 -1.84 10.95
CA VAL A 40 16.93 -1.22 10.67
C VAL A 40 17.80 -2.08 9.75
N ALA A 41 17.15 -2.91 8.92
CA ALA A 41 17.83 -3.70 7.91
C ALA A 41 18.54 -2.77 6.90
N PRO A 42 19.85 -2.97 6.63
CA PRO A 42 20.56 -2.24 5.58
C PRO A 42 19.94 -2.46 4.19
N ALA A 43 20.19 -1.54 3.27
CA ALA A 43 19.78 -1.70 1.88
C ALA A 43 20.36 -2.99 1.27
N GLY A 44 19.54 -3.75 0.54
CA GLY A 44 19.91 -5.03 -0.05
C GLY A 44 19.79 -6.24 0.89
N TRP A 45 19.48 -6.05 2.17
CA TRP A 45 19.21 -7.16 3.09
C TRP A 45 17.72 -7.49 3.11
N SER A 46 17.40 -8.77 3.37
CA SER A 46 16.04 -9.12 3.78
C SER A 46 15.70 -8.41 5.08
N ARG A 47 14.43 -8.12 5.30
CA ARG A 47 13.91 -7.57 6.56
C ARG A 47 13.64 -8.65 7.61
N CYS A 48 14.24 -9.83 7.52
CA CYS A 48 14.07 -10.85 8.55
C CYS A 48 14.96 -10.55 9.76
N LEU A 49 14.35 -10.24 10.91
CA LEU A 49 15.08 -9.94 12.15
C LEU A 49 15.95 -11.13 12.60
N LEU A 50 15.46 -12.36 12.48
CA LEU A 50 16.20 -13.56 12.89
C LEU A 50 17.49 -13.77 12.06
N CYS A 51 17.38 -13.65 10.74
CA CYS A 51 18.53 -13.79 9.84
C CYS A 51 19.51 -12.62 10.01
N ASN A 52 19.01 -11.40 10.17
CA ASN A 52 19.85 -10.21 10.33
C ASN A 52 20.56 -10.21 11.69
N ASP A 53 19.89 -10.62 12.76
CA ASP A 53 20.52 -10.78 14.08
C ASP A 53 21.60 -11.85 14.07
N ARG A 54 21.39 -12.97 13.35
CA ARG A 54 22.42 -13.99 13.18
C ARG A 54 23.66 -13.41 12.45
N ARG A 55 23.46 -12.66 11.36
CA ARG A 55 24.55 -12.01 10.60
C ARG A 55 25.34 -11.01 11.45
N ARG A 56 24.64 -10.18 12.23
CA ARG A 56 25.26 -9.21 13.15
C ARG A 56 26.12 -9.92 14.19
N LYS A 57 25.61 -11.01 14.77
CA LYS A 57 26.34 -11.84 15.75
C LYS A 57 27.57 -12.54 15.17
N THR A 58 27.52 -12.95 13.90
CA THR A 58 28.66 -13.60 13.22
C THR A 58 29.58 -12.60 12.51
N ASN A 59 29.35 -11.29 12.67
CA ASN A 59 30.07 -10.20 12.00
C ASN A 59 30.09 -10.32 10.47
N GLN A 60 29.08 -10.95 9.88
CA GLN A 60 28.93 -11.11 8.43
C GLN A 60 28.12 -9.96 7.85
N TRP A 61 28.80 -8.85 7.58
CA TRP A 61 28.21 -7.63 7.02
C TRP A 61 28.13 -7.59 5.49
N ALA A 62 28.65 -8.64 4.82
CA ALA A 62 28.55 -8.76 3.39
C ALA A 62 27.08 -8.71 2.95
N VAL A 63 26.75 -7.71 2.13
CA VAL A 63 25.43 -7.56 1.52
C VAL A 63 25.27 -8.73 0.54
N PRO A 64 24.28 -9.62 0.72
CA PRO A 64 23.93 -10.60 -0.32
C PRO A 64 23.59 -9.87 -1.61
N GLN A 65 23.62 -10.60 -2.72
CA GLN A 65 23.03 -10.12 -3.98
C GLN A 65 21.70 -9.42 -3.70
N PRO A 66 21.45 -8.22 -4.28
CA PRO A 66 20.23 -7.48 -4.02
C PRO A 66 19.04 -8.38 -4.29
N MET A 67 18.09 -8.39 -3.37
CA MET A 67 16.84 -9.10 -3.53
C MET A 67 16.26 -8.77 -4.92
N SER A 68 16.00 -9.81 -5.73
CA SER A 68 15.32 -9.64 -7.01
C SER A 68 14.00 -8.88 -6.80
N GLN A 69 13.52 -8.10 -7.78
CA GLN A 69 12.24 -7.38 -7.69
C GLN A 69 11.08 -8.28 -7.21
N ALA A 70 11.10 -9.56 -7.57
CA ALA A 70 10.16 -10.59 -7.11
C ALA A 70 10.12 -10.83 -5.58
N GLN A 71 11.11 -10.36 -4.82
CA GLN A 71 11.17 -10.49 -3.36
C GLN A 71 10.78 -9.20 -2.64
N ALA A 72 10.31 -8.17 -3.36
CA ALA A 72 9.80 -6.95 -2.74
C ALA A 72 8.78 -7.30 -1.64
N THR A 73 8.95 -6.74 -0.44
CA THR A 73 8.11 -7.08 0.71
C THR A 73 6.67 -6.57 0.59
N ALA A 74 6.40 -5.72 -0.41
CA ALA A 74 5.11 -5.10 -0.68
C ALA A 74 4.88 -4.92 -2.18
N TYR A 75 3.62 -4.73 -2.55
CA TYR A 75 3.22 -4.34 -3.90
C TYR A 75 3.41 -2.82 -4.09
N PRO A 76 3.74 -2.36 -5.31
CA PRO A 76 3.96 -0.94 -5.58
C PRO A 76 2.65 -0.16 -5.46
N VAL A 77 2.71 0.99 -4.78
CA VAL A 77 1.57 1.92 -4.63
C VAL A 77 1.88 3.16 -5.47
N PRO A 78 1.13 3.46 -6.54
CA PRO A 78 1.30 4.67 -7.33
C PRO A 78 1.11 5.92 -6.48
N LEU A 79 1.89 6.97 -6.78
CA LEU A 79 1.75 8.27 -6.13
C LEU A 79 0.64 9.09 -6.81
N PRO A 80 -0.06 9.97 -6.05
CA PRO A 80 -1.00 10.91 -6.65
C PRO A 80 -0.30 11.90 -7.61
N PRO A 81 -1.03 12.51 -8.55
CA PRO A 81 -2.49 12.54 -8.66
C PRO A 81 -3.09 11.30 -9.34
N TYR A 82 -4.16 10.75 -8.77
CA TYR A 82 -4.92 9.65 -9.37
C TYR A 82 -5.88 10.20 -10.43
N THR A 83 -5.66 9.87 -11.69
CA THR A 83 -6.48 10.35 -12.82
C THR A 83 -7.00 9.17 -13.65
N TYR A 84 -8.08 9.40 -14.40
CA TYR A 84 -8.59 8.41 -15.34
C TYR A 84 -7.56 8.05 -16.42
N GLU A 85 -6.79 9.03 -16.89
CA GLU A 85 -5.70 8.81 -17.84
C GLU A 85 -4.60 7.91 -17.24
N GLY A 86 -4.20 8.17 -15.99
CA GLY A 86 -3.26 7.32 -15.26
C GLY A 86 -3.78 5.89 -15.10
N LEU A 87 -5.06 5.72 -14.77
CA LEU A 87 -5.69 4.39 -14.73
C LEU A 87 -5.61 3.70 -16.10
N ARG A 88 -5.94 4.40 -17.19
CA ARG A 88 -5.89 3.86 -18.56
C ARG A 88 -4.48 3.44 -18.95
N GLN A 89 -3.46 4.18 -18.53
CA GLN A 89 -2.06 3.81 -18.74
C GLN A 89 -1.69 2.52 -18.00
N HIS A 90 -2.09 2.39 -16.73
CA HIS A 90 -1.88 1.15 -15.99
C HIS A 90 -2.62 -0.05 -16.63
N LEU A 91 -3.87 0.14 -17.06
CA LEU A 91 -4.64 -0.92 -17.73
C LEU A 91 -4.03 -1.35 -19.07
N ARG A 92 -3.44 -0.42 -19.83
CA ARG A 92 -2.67 -0.77 -21.05
C ARG A 92 -1.45 -1.62 -20.72
N ALA A 93 -0.66 -1.21 -19.73
CA ALA A 93 0.50 -1.99 -19.31
C ALA A 93 0.11 -3.40 -18.83
N VAL A 94 -0.99 -3.53 -18.08
CA VAL A 94 -1.55 -4.83 -17.69
C VAL A 94 -1.91 -5.65 -18.92
N ASN A 95 -2.61 -5.07 -19.89
CA ASN A 95 -3.01 -5.77 -21.11
C ASN A 95 -1.78 -6.24 -21.91
N ASP A 96 -0.76 -5.40 -22.07
CA ASP A 96 0.47 -5.76 -22.77
C ASP A 96 1.19 -6.92 -22.08
N LEU A 97 1.27 -6.91 -20.74
CA LEU A 97 1.84 -8.02 -19.97
C LEU A 97 1.04 -9.32 -20.14
N VAL A 98 -0.29 -9.25 -20.05
CA VAL A 98 -1.16 -10.42 -20.23
C VAL A 98 -0.98 -11.04 -21.61
N TRP A 99 -0.81 -10.22 -22.66
CA TRP A 99 -0.57 -10.72 -24.02
C TRP A 99 0.76 -11.45 -24.19
N THR A 100 1.74 -11.17 -23.32
CA THR A 100 3.06 -11.82 -23.37
C THR A 100 3.16 -13.08 -22.52
N LEU A 101 2.18 -13.34 -21.64
CA LEU A 101 2.21 -14.45 -20.71
C LEU A 101 1.67 -15.75 -21.33
N ASP A 102 2.31 -16.85 -20.96
CA ASP A 102 1.93 -18.22 -21.27
C ASP A 102 1.83 -19.03 -19.96
N LEU A 103 1.16 -20.20 -20.00
CA LEU A 103 1.07 -21.13 -18.87
C LEU A 103 2.45 -21.61 -18.38
N THR A 104 3.46 -21.55 -19.24
CA THR A 104 4.85 -21.95 -18.92
C THR A 104 5.75 -20.76 -18.56
N SER A 105 5.19 -19.56 -18.44
CA SER A 105 5.96 -18.38 -18.06
C SER A 105 6.57 -18.52 -16.66
N PRO A 106 7.75 -17.95 -16.42
CA PRO A 106 8.39 -17.96 -15.11
C PRO A 106 7.56 -17.19 -14.08
N GLU A 107 7.67 -17.57 -12.80
CA GLU A 107 6.94 -16.95 -11.70
C GLU A 107 7.23 -15.43 -11.60
N GLU A 108 8.43 -14.99 -11.98
CA GLU A 108 8.83 -13.58 -12.01
C GLU A 108 7.99 -12.73 -12.97
N ASP A 109 7.53 -13.30 -14.09
CA ASP A 109 6.68 -12.58 -15.03
C ASP A 109 5.28 -12.38 -14.44
N PHE A 110 4.77 -13.38 -13.71
CA PHE A 110 3.54 -13.25 -12.94
C PHE A 110 3.68 -12.25 -11.79
N ALA A 111 4.87 -12.12 -11.19
CA ALA A 111 5.15 -11.08 -10.19
C ALA A 111 5.05 -9.67 -10.80
N THR A 112 5.58 -9.49 -12.01
CA THR A 112 5.50 -8.23 -12.76
C THR A 112 4.05 -7.88 -13.11
N LEU A 113 3.27 -8.88 -13.55
CA LEU A 113 1.83 -8.71 -13.76
C LEU A 113 1.11 -8.32 -12.45
N ALA A 114 1.36 -9.04 -11.35
CA ALA A 114 0.73 -8.77 -10.08
C ALA A 114 1.01 -7.33 -9.59
N ASP A 115 2.23 -6.84 -9.78
CA ASP A 115 2.63 -5.46 -9.48
C ASP A 115 1.87 -4.43 -10.33
N ALA A 116 1.77 -4.66 -11.65
CA ALA A 116 1.05 -3.77 -12.55
C ALA A 116 -0.46 -3.75 -12.26
N VAL A 117 -1.07 -4.91 -12.00
CA VAL A 117 -2.51 -5.02 -11.69
C VAL A 117 -2.82 -4.40 -10.34
N TYR A 118 -1.96 -4.59 -9.33
CA TYR A 118 -2.14 -3.96 -8.02
C TYR A 118 -2.06 -2.43 -8.12
N ALA A 119 -1.12 -1.90 -8.90
CA ALA A 119 -1.04 -0.47 -9.17
C ALA A 119 -2.33 0.06 -9.82
N ALA A 120 -2.86 -0.63 -10.85
CA ALA A 120 -4.13 -0.28 -11.48
C ALA A 120 -5.30 -0.29 -10.48
N PHE A 121 -5.36 -1.31 -9.61
CA PHE A 121 -6.36 -1.43 -8.56
C PHE A 121 -6.33 -0.23 -7.61
N VAL A 122 -5.15 0.17 -7.12
CA VAL A 122 -5.01 1.33 -6.23
C VAL A 122 -5.58 2.58 -6.90
N VAL A 123 -5.19 2.88 -8.14
CA VAL A 123 -5.70 4.05 -8.86
C VAL A 123 -7.21 3.97 -9.04
N CYS A 124 -7.74 2.81 -9.46
CA CYS A 124 -9.17 2.61 -9.65
C CYS A 124 -9.96 2.80 -8.35
N ARG A 125 -9.45 2.25 -7.24
CA ARG A 125 -10.07 2.38 -5.92
C ARG A 125 -10.08 3.82 -5.42
N GLU A 126 -9.00 4.57 -5.66
CA GLU A 126 -8.94 5.98 -5.31
C GLU A 126 -9.84 6.85 -6.20
N LEU A 127 -10.11 6.45 -7.45
CA LEU A 127 -11.12 7.06 -8.31
C LEU A 127 -12.56 6.69 -7.88
N ALA A 128 -12.76 5.49 -7.35
CA ALA A 128 -14.04 4.99 -6.86
C ALA A 128 -14.46 5.65 -5.54
N ARG A 129 -13.49 6.03 -4.70
CA ARG A 129 -13.78 6.84 -3.51
C ARG A 129 -14.59 8.07 -3.93
N PRO A 130 -15.69 8.39 -3.24
CA PRO A 130 -16.45 9.58 -3.56
C PRO A 130 -15.53 10.79 -3.48
N ARG A 131 -15.25 11.42 -4.63
CA ARG A 131 -14.31 12.55 -4.74
C ARG A 131 -14.72 13.80 -3.97
N ARG A 132 -15.87 13.80 -3.30
CA ARG A 132 -16.33 14.84 -2.39
C ARG A 132 -17.27 14.22 -1.37
N LYS A 133 -16.86 14.17 -0.10
CA LYS A 133 -17.79 14.35 1.03
C LYS A 133 -17.11 14.98 2.26
N ALA A 134 -15.78 15.00 2.36
CA ALA A 134 -15.11 16.04 3.13
C ALA A 134 -14.99 17.25 2.22
N GLY A 135 -15.99 18.12 2.16
CA GLY A 135 -15.87 19.44 1.53
C GLY A 135 -14.89 20.35 2.28
N CYS A 136 -13.77 19.80 2.76
CA CYS A 136 -12.77 20.49 3.55
C CYS A 136 -11.50 20.63 2.71
N ASP A 137 -11.27 21.85 2.23
CA ASP A 137 -10.05 22.21 1.49
C ASP A 137 -8.77 22.01 2.32
N ARG A 138 -8.92 21.89 3.65
CA ARG A 138 -7.82 21.72 4.61
C ARG A 138 -7.40 20.26 4.82
N HIS A 139 -8.29 19.29 4.62
CA HIS A 139 -8.02 17.87 4.87
C HIS A 139 -8.68 16.99 3.80
N PRO A 140 -8.09 16.91 2.59
CA PRO A 140 -8.62 16.07 1.53
C PRO A 140 -8.59 14.59 1.93
N GLY A 141 -9.72 13.89 1.77
CA GLY A 141 -9.84 12.47 2.09
C GLY A 141 -10.01 12.14 3.59
N ALA A 142 -10.19 13.15 4.44
CA ALA A 142 -10.50 12.95 5.85
C ALA A 142 -11.76 12.09 6.08
N PRO A 143 -11.77 11.21 7.10
CA PRO A 143 -12.99 10.56 7.56
C PRO A 143 -14.04 11.60 7.96
N LEU A 144 -15.30 11.24 7.78
CA LEU A 144 -16.44 12.11 8.02
C LEU A 144 -17.21 11.72 9.26
N ASP A 145 -17.71 12.71 9.98
CA ASP A 145 -18.71 12.49 11.02
C ASP A 145 -20.11 12.44 10.35
N PRO A 146 -20.79 11.28 10.33
CA PRO A 146 -22.11 11.14 9.71
C PRO A 146 -23.21 11.91 10.44
N THR A 147 -22.91 12.49 11.61
CA THR A 147 -23.85 13.26 12.43
C THR A 147 -23.65 14.78 12.32
N ALA A 148 -22.65 15.25 11.56
CA ALA A 148 -22.33 16.66 11.42
C ALA A 148 -23.20 17.38 10.37
N GLU A 149 -23.37 18.70 10.54
CA GLU A 149 -24.08 19.53 9.57
C GLU A 149 -23.34 19.61 8.22
N PRO A 150 -24.07 19.75 7.09
CA PRO A 150 -23.48 19.83 5.76
C PRO A 150 -22.41 20.93 5.67
N GLY A 151 -21.19 20.56 5.28
CA GLY A 151 -20.05 21.47 5.19
C GLY A 151 -19.13 21.53 6.41
N GLN A 152 -19.45 20.82 7.51
CA GLN A 152 -18.57 20.66 8.68
C GLN A 152 -18.15 19.21 8.96
N GLU A 153 -18.29 18.33 7.98
CA GLU A 153 -18.24 16.87 8.18
C GLU A 153 -16.82 16.33 8.48
N CYS A 154 -15.76 17.11 8.26
CA CYS A 154 -14.38 16.64 8.44
C CYS A 154 -14.03 16.43 9.93
N LEU A 155 -13.78 15.17 10.31
CA LEU A 155 -13.42 14.79 11.69
C LEU A 155 -12.17 15.53 12.22
N PHE A 156 -11.20 15.87 11.36
CA PHE A 156 -10.02 16.62 11.77
C PHE A 156 -10.33 18.09 12.08
N CYS A 157 -11.23 18.72 11.31
CA CYS A 157 -11.69 20.09 11.57
C CYS A 157 -12.57 20.17 12.83
N ILE A 158 -13.52 19.24 12.98
CA ILE A 158 -14.34 19.13 14.19
C ILE A 158 -13.44 18.92 15.41
N GLY A 159 -12.45 18.02 15.32
CA GLY A 159 -11.50 17.79 16.40
C GLY A 159 -10.69 19.05 16.77
N ALA A 160 -10.28 19.84 15.78
CA ALA A 160 -9.58 21.11 16.02
C ALA A 160 -10.49 22.14 16.71
N GLN A 161 -11.74 22.29 16.27
CA GLN A 161 -12.73 23.17 16.89
C GLN A 161 -13.02 22.78 18.34
N ARG A 162 -13.22 21.47 18.61
CA ARG A 162 -13.44 20.96 19.98
C ARG A 162 -12.25 21.26 20.89
N ARG A 163 -11.02 21.15 20.39
CA ARG A 163 -9.80 21.50 21.16
C ARG A 163 -9.68 22.99 21.43
N SER A 164 -10.08 23.85 20.48
CA SER A 164 -10.09 25.31 20.69
C SER A 164 -11.25 25.79 21.58
N ALA A 165 -12.38 25.09 21.58
CA ALA A 165 -13.55 25.41 22.41
C ALA A 165 -13.48 24.78 23.81
N ALA A 166 -12.62 23.78 24.03
CA ALA A 166 -12.37 23.24 25.34
C ALA A 166 -11.74 24.34 26.22
N PRO A 167 -12.32 24.69 27.37
CA PRO A 167 -11.67 25.59 28.31
C PRO A 167 -10.34 24.97 28.70
N SER A 168 -9.28 25.77 28.76
CA SER A 168 -7.97 25.32 29.23
C SER A 168 -8.15 24.70 30.60
N SER A 169 -8.19 23.37 30.68
CA SER A 169 -8.09 22.67 31.94
C SER A 169 -6.65 22.84 32.39
N ALA A 170 -6.41 23.95 33.08
CA ALA A 170 -5.21 24.16 33.86
C ALA A 170 -4.99 22.86 34.64
N LEU A 171 -3.83 22.24 34.39
CA LEU A 171 -3.33 21.12 35.16
C LEU A 171 -3.63 21.39 36.63
N ARG A 172 -4.60 20.68 37.21
CA ARG A 172 -4.76 20.62 38.66
C ARG A 172 -3.52 19.93 39.17
N ARG A 173 -2.53 20.71 39.59
CA ARG A 173 -1.45 20.22 40.45
C ARG A 173 -2.14 19.63 41.68
N ARG A 174 -2.00 18.32 41.83
CA ARG A 174 -2.42 17.58 43.02
C ARG A 174 -1.60 18.13 44.21
N PRO A 175 -2.22 18.47 45.35
CA PRO A 175 -1.48 18.73 46.59
C PRO A 175 -0.78 17.45 47.07
#